data_AF-A0A820KGL8-F1
#
_entry.id   AF-A0A820KGL8-F1
#
_cell.length_a   1.000
_cell.length_b   1.000
_cell.length_c   1.000
_cell.angle_alpha   90.00
_cell.angle_beta   90.00
_cell.angle_gamma   90.00
#
_symmetry.space_group_name_H-M   'P 1'
#
loop_
_entity.id
_entity.type
_entity.pdbx_description
1 polymer ?
#
loop_
_entity_poly.entity_id
_entity_poly.type
_entity_poly.pdbx_seq_one_letter_code
_entity_poly.pdbx_strand_id
1 'polypeptide(L)'
;MLNQGSFENIQLWNENVQNLFLTPYALDPTYGLGWRLNHNNSLSWFGSYASNSAYGHTGWTGTCTVIDPKYSIAIILLTNKRHTPCINGIFDGEKYETGRY
;
A
#
# COMPACT_ATOMS: atom_id res chain seq x y z
N MET A 1 9.75 -5.58 1.39
CA MET A 1 9.64 -6.04 -0.01
C MET A 1 9.67 -7.56 -0.04
N LEU A 2 9.10 -8.18 -1.08
CA LEU A 2 9.07 -9.64 -1.21
C LEU A 2 10.48 -10.26 -1.18
N ASN A 3 11.44 -9.60 -1.84
CA ASN A 3 12.81 -10.11 -2.00
C ASN A 3 13.78 -9.58 -0.94
N GLN A 4 13.27 -9.14 0.21
CA GLN A 4 14.09 -8.73 1.36
C GLN A 4 15.16 -7.65 1.07
N GLY A 5 14.93 -6.80 0.07
CA GLY A 5 15.86 -5.72 -0.33
C GLY A 5 16.87 -6.07 -1.40
N SER A 6 16.71 -7.21 -2.06
CA SER A 6 17.52 -7.61 -3.22
C SER A 6 16.72 -7.55 -4.52
N PHE A 7 17.41 -7.22 -5.60
CA PHE A 7 16.91 -7.35 -6.97
C PHE A 7 18.05 -7.84 -7.86
N GLU A 8 17.86 -8.98 -8.53
CA GLU A 8 18.92 -9.70 -9.24
C GLU A 8 20.16 -9.88 -8.33
N ASN A 9 21.33 -9.40 -8.76
CA ASN A 9 22.59 -9.50 -8.01
C ASN A 9 22.89 -8.24 -7.17
N ILE A 10 21.92 -7.34 -7.03
CA ILE A 10 22.10 -6.06 -6.33
C ILE A 10 21.33 -6.12 -5.01
N GLN A 11 22.07 -5.95 -3.91
CA GLN A 11 21.48 -5.72 -2.59
C GLN A 11 21.33 -4.22 -2.34
N LEU A 12 20.10 -3.74 -2.21
CA LEU A 12 19.78 -2.35 -1.91
C LEU A 12 19.74 -2.10 -0.39
N TRP A 13 19.23 -3.08 0.37
CA TRP A 13 19.26 -3.10 1.83
C TRP A 13 19.20 -4.54 2.35
N ASN A 14 19.41 -4.71 3.66
CA ASN A 14 19.30 -6.01 4.34
C ASN A 14 17.96 -6.17 5.06
N GLU A 15 17.68 -7.38 5.52
CA GLU A 15 16.44 -7.72 6.21
C GLU A 15 16.16 -6.85 7.45
N ASN A 16 17.20 -6.51 8.23
CA ASN A 16 17.04 -5.67 9.42
C ASN A 16 16.51 -4.27 9.07
N VAL A 17 17.01 -3.67 7.99
CA VAL A 17 16.51 -2.39 7.49
C VAL A 17 15.07 -2.52 7.02
N GLN A 18 14.74 -3.60 6.31
CA GLN A 18 13.35 -3.85 5.90
C GLN A 18 12.41 -3.97 7.10
N ASN A 19 12.80 -4.73 8.13
CA ASN A 19 12.02 -4.93 9.34
C ASN A 19 11.81 -3.62 10.11
N LEU A 20 12.83 -2.75 10.13
CA LEU A 20 12.71 -1.40 10.70
C LEU A 20 11.61 -0.58 10.00
N PHE A 21 11.54 -0.63 8.66
CA PHE A 21 10.52 0.12 7.91
C PHE A 21 9.10 -0.40 8.13
N LEU A 22 8.96 -1.67 8.50
CA LEU A 22 7.69 -2.33 8.78
C LEU A 22 7.36 -2.38 10.28
N THR A 23 8.17 -1.74 11.13
CA THR A 23 7.89 -1.65 12.56
C THR A 23 6.68 -0.73 12.78
N PRO A 24 5.61 -1.20 13.44
CA PRO A 24 4.45 -0.38 13.73
C PRO A 24 4.79 0.83 14.61
N TYR A 25 4.24 2.00 14.27
CA TYR A 25 4.35 3.19 15.10
C TYR A 25 3.52 3.04 16.39
N ALA A 26 4.06 3.50 17.51
CA ALA A 26 3.51 3.21 18.83
C ALA A 26 2.10 3.77 19.08
N LEU A 27 1.79 4.96 18.51
CA LEU A 27 0.47 5.59 18.70
C LEU A 27 -0.57 5.12 17.68
N ASP A 28 -0.11 4.69 16.50
CA ASP A 28 -0.96 4.15 15.45
C ASP A 28 -0.21 3.03 14.72
N PRO A 29 -0.52 1.75 15.03
CA PRO A 29 0.18 0.61 14.46
C PRO A 29 -0.12 0.40 12.97
N THR A 30 -1.01 1.20 12.37
CA THR A 30 -1.26 1.20 10.93
C THR A 30 -0.21 1.99 10.14
N TYR A 31 0.74 2.64 10.81
CA TYR A 31 1.90 3.29 10.19
C TYR A 31 3.20 2.52 10.47
N GLY A 32 4.04 2.40 9.44
CA GLY A 32 5.47 2.13 9.54
C GLY A 32 6.27 3.32 8.98
N LEU A 33 7.58 3.14 8.77
CA LEU A 33 8.41 4.20 8.17
C LEU A 33 8.14 4.29 6.67
N GLY A 34 7.29 5.23 6.26
CA GLY A 34 6.94 5.46 4.85
C GLY A 34 5.90 4.48 4.29
N TRP A 35 5.32 3.60 5.12
CA TRP A 35 4.34 2.61 4.71
C TRP A 35 3.10 2.65 5.59
N ARG A 36 1.95 2.31 5.00
CA ARG A 36 0.77 1.87 5.76
C ARG A 36 0.88 0.37 5.98
N LEU A 37 0.53 -0.08 7.17
CA LEU A 37 0.52 -1.49 7.56
C LEU A 37 -0.94 -1.92 7.70
N ASN A 38 -1.30 -3.09 7.17
CA ASN A 38 -2.64 -3.65 7.28
C ASN A 38 -2.90 -4.27 8.66
N HIS A 39 -2.43 -3.59 9.72
CA HIS A 39 -2.61 -4.05 11.08
C HIS A 39 -4.11 -4.06 11.42
N ASN A 40 -4.60 -5.22 11.89
CA ASN A 40 -6.01 -5.47 12.24
C ASN A 40 -7.02 -5.27 11.10
N ASN A 41 -6.63 -5.40 9.83
CA ASN A 41 -7.52 -5.23 8.67
C ASN A 41 -8.31 -3.91 8.68
N SER A 42 -7.71 -2.85 9.25
CA SER A 42 -8.38 -1.57 9.48
C SER A 42 -8.54 -0.70 8.23
N LEU A 43 -7.88 -1.06 7.13
CA LEU A 43 -7.77 -0.25 5.92
C LEU A 43 -8.31 -1.00 4.70
N SER A 44 -9.54 -0.66 4.30
CA SER A 44 -10.29 -1.36 3.25
C SER A 44 -9.61 -1.42 1.89
N TRP A 45 -8.74 -0.46 1.56
CA TRP A 45 -8.04 -0.40 0.27
C TRP A 45 -6.94 -1.45 0.10
N PHE A 46 -6.53 -2.15 1.18
CA PHE A 46 -5.73 -3.36 1.05
C PHE A 46 -6.52 -4.52 0.41
N GLY A 47 -7.85 -4.46 0.47
CA GLY A 47 -8.75 -5.51 0.01
C GLY A 47 -9.09 -6.50 1.13
N SER A 48 -10.26 -7.14 1.01
CA SER A 48 -10.82 -8.06 2.01
C SER A 48 -10.01 -9.34 2.23
N TYR A 49 -9.09 -9.67 1.32
CA TYR A 49 -8.29 -10.89 1.34
C TYR A 49 -6.82 -10.66 1.74
N ALA A 50 -6.42 -9.40 1.93
CA ALA A 50 -5.08 -9.08 2.38
C ALA A 50 -4.83 -9.64 3.78
N SER A 51 -3.62 -10.13 4.03
CA SER A 51 -3.20 -10.57 5.35
C SER A 51 -2.90 -9.39 6.27
N ASN A 52 -2.87 -9.65 7.58
CA ASN A 52 -2.41 -8.67 8.57
C ASN A 52 -0.92 -8.30 8.41
N SER A 53 -0.16 -9.05 7.60
CA SER A 53 1.25 -8.78 7.27
C SER A 53 1.40 -7.91 6.01
N ALA A 54 0.29 -7.60 5.33
CA ALA A 54 0.33 -6.74 4.15
C ALA A 54 0.70 -5.30 4.54
N TYR A 55 1.43 -4.64 3.65
CA TYR A 55 1.78 -3.23 3.78
C TYR A 55 1.79 -2.57 2.40
N GLY A 56 1.61 -1.26 2.36
CA GLY A 56 1.29 -0.58 1.12
C GLY A 56 1.22 0.92 1.23
N HIS A 57 0.87 1.56 0.12
CA HIS A 57 0.70 3.00 0.04
C HIS A 57 -0.28 3.36 -1.07
N THR A 58 -1.03 4.45 -0.90
CA THR A 58 -1.90 5.02 -1.92
C THR A 58 -1.34 6.34 -2.43
N GLY A 59 -1.50 6.64 -3.71
CA GLY A 59 -1.17 7.94 -4.29
C GLY A 59 -2.41 8.79 -4.53
N TRP A 60 -2.24 10.11 -4.45
CA TRP A 60 -3.34 11.07 -4.59
C TRP A 60 -4.11 10.95 -5.92
N THR A 61 -3.42 10.53 -6.99
CA THR A 61 -4.00 10.31 -8.33
C THR A 61 -4.81 9.02 -8.45
N GLY A 62 -4.88 8.20 -7.39
CA GLY A 62 -5.58 6.92 -7.36
C GLY A 62 -4.68 5.70 -7.57
N THR A 63 -3.36 5.85 -7.48
CA THR A 63 -2.44 4.72 -7.49
C THR A 63 -2.48 3.98 -6.15
N CYS A 64 -2.20 2.68 -6.18
CA CYS A 64 -2.14 1.86 -4.98
C CYS A 64 -1.08 0.76 -5.15
N THR A 65 -0.23 0.61 -4.15
CA THR A 65 0.70 -0.51 -4.04
C THR A 65 0.40 -1.28 -2.78
N VAL A 66 0.19 -2.58 -2.90
CA VAL A 66 0.01 -3.52 -1.79
C VAL A 66 1.02 -4.64 -1.94
N ILE A 67 1.73 -4.96 -0.88
CA ILE A 67 2.66 -6.09 -0.83
C ILE A 67 2.27 -6.97 0.34
N ASP A 68 2.05 -8.25 0.08
CA ASP A 68 1.66 -9.23 1.08
C ASP A 68 2.69 -10.38 1.11
N PRO A 69 3.64 -10.36 2.07
CA PRO A 69 4.64 -11.39 2.22
C PRO A 69 4.04 -12.77 2.49
N LYS A 70 2.88 -12.85 3.16
CA LYS A 70 2.23 -14.12 3.49
C LYS A 70 1.89 -14.93 2.23
N TYR A 71 1.50 -14.23 1.16
CA TYR A 71 1.15 -14.84 -0.12
C TYR A 71 2.24 -14.67 -1.18
N SER A 72 3.39 -14.08 -0.82
CA SER A 72 4.47 -13.76 -1.77
C SER A 72 3.99 -12.98 -2.99
N ILE A 73 3.08 -12.01 -2.79
CA ILE A 73 2.47 -11.23 -3.87
C ILE A 73 2.66 -9.72 -3.66
N ALA A 74 2.84 -9.02 -4.77
CA ALA A 74 2.79 -7.57 -4.83
C ALA A 74 1.80 -7.16 -5.92
N ILE A 75 0.88 -6.25 -5.58
CA ILE A 75 -0.13 -5.70 -6.48
C ILE A 75 0.18 -4.21 -6.63
N ILE A 76 0.40 -3.78 -7.87
CA ILE A 76 0.56 -2.36 -8.22
C ILE A 76 -0.58 -1.99 -9.15
N LEU A 77 -1.47 -1.12 -8.67
CA LEU A 77 -2.57 -0.57 -9.43
C LEU A 77 -2.25 0.89 -9.79
N LEU A 78 -2.15 1.14 -11.10
CA LEU A 78 -1.90 2.47 -11.65
C LEU A 78 -3.17 2.96 -12.33
N THR A 79 -3.69 4.07 -11.85
CA THR A 79 -4.98 4.60 -12.28
C THR A 79 -4.87 6.10 -12.49
N ASN A 80 -5.84 6.64 -13.21
CA ASN A 80 -6.05 8.07 -13.39
C ASN A 80 -7.36 8.51 -12.72
N LYS A 81 -7.68 8.00 -11.52
CA LYS A 81 -8.94 8.29 -10.79
C LYS A 81 -9.30 9.79 -10.74
N ARG A 82 -8.29 10.65 -10.65
CA ARG A 82 -8.43 12.13 -10.64
C ARG A 82 -8.70 12.74 -12.02
N HIS A 83 -8.56 12.00 -13.11
CA HIS A 83 -8.85 12.46 -14.47
C HIS A 83 -10.35 12.36 -14.79
N THR A 84 -11.14 13.01 -13.93
CA THR A 84 -12.60 13.08 -14.00
C THR A 84 -13.03 14.51 -13.67
N PRO A 85 -14.26 14.95 -14.02
CA PRO A 85 -14.75 16.27 -13.66
C PRO A 85 -14.66 16.50 -12.14
N CYS A 86 -14.22 17.69 -11.75
CA CYS A 86 -14.18 18.13 -10.36
C CYS A 86 -15.34 19.10 -10.12
N ILE A 87 -16.32 18.68 -9.33
CA ILE A 87 -17.53 19.47 -9.02
C ILE A 87 -17.50 19.77 -7.53
N ASN A 88 -17.50 21.06 -7.17
CA ASN A 88 -17.41 21.52 -5.78
C ASN A 88 -16.22 20.95 -4.99
N GLY A 89 -15.07 20.76 -5.66
CA GLY A 89 -13.84 20.24 -5.05
C GLY A 89 -13.77 18.71 -4.92
N ILE A 90 -14.78 17.98 -5.40
CA ILE A 90 -14.82 16.51 -5.39
C ILE A 90 -14.69 16.01 -6.83
N PHE A 91 -13.77 15.09 -7.06
CA PHE A 91 -13.61 14.44 -8.36
C PHE A 91 -14.63 13.33 -8.50
N ASP A 92 -15.30 13.21 -9.66
CA ASP A 92 -16.35 12.21 -9.85
C ASP A 92 -15.86 10.78 -9.59
N GLY A 93 -14.61 10.48 -9.96
CA GLY A 93 -13.97 9.20 -9.69
C GLY A 93 -13.86 8.84 -8.20
N GLU A 94 -13.90 9.81 -7.27
CA GLU A 94 -13.87 9.57 -5.82
C GLU A 94 -15.09 8.84 -5.27
N LYS A 95 -16.21 8.87 -6.00
CA LYS A 95 -17.45 8.19 -5.60
C LYS A 95 -17.35 6.67 -5.68
N TYR A 96 -16.38 6.16 -6.42
CA TYR A 96 -16.20 4.73 -6.64
C TYR A 96 -15.06 4.17 -5.79
N GLU A 97 -15.24 2.92 -5.37
CA GLU A 97 -14.19 2.13 -4.76
C GLU A 97 -13.01 1.96 -5.73
N THR A 98 -11.82 1.72 -5.18
CA THR A 98 -10.63 1.44 -5.97
C THR A 98 -10.88 0.26 -6.92
N GLY A 99 -10.76 0.49 -8.23
CA GLY A 99 -11.00 -0.50 -9.27
C GLY A 99 -12.43 -0.50 -9.85
N ARG A 100 -13.30 0.43 -9.43
CA ARG A 100 -14.69 0.55 -9.91
C ARG A 100 -15.05 1.93 -10.50
N TYR A 101 -14.07 2.79 -10.74
CA TYR A 101 -14.25 4.11 -11.36
C TYR A 101 -14.31 4.02 -12.89
#